data_AF-A0A835MD62-F1
#
_entry.id   AF-A0A835MD62-F1
#
_cell.length_a   1.000
_cell.length_b   1.000
_cell.length_c   1.000
_cell.angle_alpha   90.00
_cell.angle_beta   90.00
_cell.angle_gamma   90.00
#
_symmetry.space_group_name_H-M   'P 1'
#
loop_
_entity.id
_entity.type
_entity.pdbx_description
1 polymer ?
#
loop_
_entity_poly.entity_id
_entity_poly.type
_entity_poly.pdbx_seq_one_letter_code
_entity_poly.pdbx_strand_id
1 'polypeptide(L)'
;MVLGGGGYTIRNVARCWCYETAIAVGVDLQNNLPQNEFYEYYGPDFTLNVPPSNMENQNSPKDLEKIKNNILDRLSRIESVPSAPFQDRLPNREIPEAAEEDMDQR
;
A
#
# COMPACT_ATOMS: atom_id res chain seq x y z
N MET A 1 9.55 -2.98 4.36
CA MET A 1 8.59 -2.55 5.40
C MET A 1 7.62 -1.58 4.75
N VAL A 2 6.32 -1.83 4.85
CA VAL A 2 5.27 -0.92 4.34
C VAL A 2 4.71 -0.18 5.54
N LEU A 3 4.58 1.13 5.42
CA LEU A 3 4.05 2.00 6.46
C LEU A 3 2.93 2.85 5.86
N GLY A 4 2.00 3.28 6.71
CA GLY A 4 1.02 4.29 6.33
C GLY A 4 1.62 5.70 6.27
N GLY A 5 0.76 6.70 6.39
CA GLY A 5 1.13 8.11 6.35
C GLY A 5 -0.10 9.01 6.41
N GLY A 6 0.04 10.22 5.89
CA GLY A 6 -1.07 11.18 5.81
C GLY A 6 -2.19 10.71 4.87
N GLY A 7 -3.43 11.08 5.22
CA GLY A 7 -4.62 10.81 4.42
C GLY A 7 -5.84 11.42 5.09
N TYR A 8 -6.46 12.41 4.45
CA TYR A 8 -7.44 13.29 5.11
C TYR A 8 -8.89 13.01 4.72
N THR A 9 -9.11 12.08 3.79
CA THR A 9 -10.43 11.50 3.50
C THR A 9 -10.44 10.07 4.00
N ILE A 10 -10.81 9.88 5.27
CA ILE A 10 -10.66 8.61 6.02
C ILE A 10 -11.20 7.38 5.28
N ARG A 11 -12.30 7.53 4.54
CA ARG A 11 -12.92 6.46 3.74
C ARG A 11 -12.01 6.00 2.60
N ASN A 12 -11.28 6.92 1.98
CA ASN A 12 -10.34 6.60 0.91
C ASN A 12 -9.03 6.05 1.47
N VAL A 13 -8.64 6.46 2.69
CA VAL A 13 -7.50 5.87 3.40
C VAL A 13 -7.74 4.39 3.66
N ALA A 14 -8.90 4.04 4.20
CA ALA A 14 -9.26 2.64 4.44
C ALA A 14 -9.26 1.81 3.14
N ARG A 15 -9.85 2.34 2.06
CA ARG A 15 -9.83 1.70 0.73
C ARG A 15 -8.40 1.48 0.21
N CYS A 16 -7.58 2.52 0.27
CA CYS A 16 -6.20 2.48 -0.21
C CYS A 16 -5.37 1.42 0.51
N TRP A 17 -5.34 1.47 1.84
CA TRP A 17 -4.55 0.51 2.62
C TRP A 17 -5.07 -0.92 2.53
N CYS A 18 -6.40 -1.11 2.42
CA CYS A 18 -6.98 -2.43 2.16
C CYS A 18 -6.47 -3.01 0.84
N TYR A 19 -6.53 -2.23 -0.24
CA TYR A 19 -6.06 -2.64 -1.56
C TYR A 19 -4.54 -2.85 -1.60
N GLU A 20 -3.75 -1.96 -1.02
CA GLU A 20 -2.28 -2.11 -0.95
C GLU A 20 -1.85 -3.33 -0.11
N THR A 21 -2.59 -3.64 0.96
CA THR A 21 -2.36 -4.85 1.76
C THR A 21 -2.63 -6.10 0.94
N ALA A 22 -3.74 -6.13 0.20
CA ALA A 22 -4.07 -7.24 -0.71
C ALA A 22 -2.98 -7.47 -1.76
N ILE A 23 -2.43 -6.41 -2.36
CA ILE A 23 -1.26 -6.50 -3.25
C ILE A 23 -0.06 -7.11 -2.52
N ALA A 24 0.24 -6.64 -1.30
CA ALA A 24 1.40 -7.11 -0.54
C ALA A 24 1.32 -8.60 -0.17
N VAL A 25 0.10 -9.13 0.01
CA VAL A 25 -0.14 -10.56 0.30
C VAL A 25 -0.48 -11.38 -0.96
N GLY A 26 -0.54 -10.76 -2.14
CA GLY A 26 -0.83 -11.43 -3.41
C GLY A 26 -2.27 -11.92 -3.55
N VAL A 27 -3.23 -11.18 -3.01
CA VAL A 27 -4.66 -11.50 -3.08
C VAL A 27 -5.39 -10.49 -3.98
N ASP A 28 -6.23 -10.97 -4.88
CA ASP A 28 -7.11 -10.12 -5.67
C ASP A 28 -8.42 -9.85 -4.92
N LEU A 29 -8.79 -8.57 -4.80
CA LEU A 29 -10.03 -8.15 -4.15
C LEU A 29 -11.15 -7.88 -5.16
N GLN A 30 -12.37 -8.19 -4.74
CA GLN A 30 -13.56 -7.74 -5.47
C GLN A 30 -13.79 -6.25 -5.23
N ASN A 31 -14.39 -5.57 -6.21
CA ASN A 31 -14.66 -4.14 -6.09
C ASN A 31 -15.84 -3.84 -5.13
N ASN A 32 -16.76 -4.79 -4.92
CA ASN A 32 -17.87 -4.61 -3.99
C ASN A 32 -17.38 -4.79 -2.56
N LEU A 33 -17.68 -3.85 -1.68
CA LEU A 33 -17.25 -3.94 -0.29
C LEU A 33 -18.05 -5.01 0.47
N PRO A 34 -17.41 -5.80 1.35
CA PRO A 34 -18.11 -6.69 2.25
C PRO A 34 -18.80 -5.91 3.37
N GLN A 35 -19.89 -6.46 3.90
CA GLN A 35 -20.58 -5.91 5.07
C GLN A 35 -19.65 -5.87 6.29
N ASN A 36 -19.67 -4.74 6.99
CA ASN A 36 -18.89 -4.48 8.20
C ASN A 36 -19.54 -3.35 9.01
N GLU A 37 -19.07 -3.12 10.24
CA GLU A 37 -19.60 -2.08 11.15
C GLU A 37 -19.59 -0.67 10.54
N PHE A 38 -18.64 -0.38 9.64
CA PHE A 38 -18.48 0.92 9.00
C PHE A 38 -19.04 0.97 7.57
N TYR A 39 -19.82 -0.04 7.15
CA TYR A 39 -20.26 -0.18 5.75
C TYR A 39 -20.97 1.08 5.22
N GLU A 40 -21.81 1.70 6.04
CA GLU A 40 -22.57 2.91 5.69
C GLU A 40 -21.68 4.12 5.36
N TYR A 41 -20.45 4.18 5.89
CA TYR A 41 -19.52 5.26 5.54
C TYR A 41 -19.21 5.25 4.03
N TYR A 42 -19.20 4.09 3.39
CA TYR A 42 -18.75 3.92 2.01
C TYR A 42 -19.83 4.19 0.95
N GLY A 43 -21.03 4.60 1.37
CA GLY A 43 -22.11 4.97 0.46
C GLY A 43 -21.80 6.22 -0.39
N PRO A 44 -22.49 6.39 -1.53
CA PRO A 44 -23.61 5.55 -2.01
C PRO A 44 -23.16 4.31 -2.80
N ASP A 45 -21.92 4.27 -3.27
CA ASP A 45 -21.49 3.26 -4.25
C ASP A 45 -21.06 1.93 -3.59
N PHE A 46 -20.63 1.97 -2.32
CA PHE A 46 -20.14 0.80 -1.58
C PHE A 46 -19.04 0.00 -2.31
N THR A 47 -18.23 0.70 -3.11
CA THR A 47 -17.11 0.12 -3.85
C THR A 47 -15.76 0.42 -3.20
N LEU A 48 -14.79 -0.45 -3.47
CA LEU A 48 -13.40 -0.32 -3.10
C LEU A 48 -12.71 0.78 -3.94
N ASN A 49 -12.95 0.80 -5.24
CA ASN A 49 -12.32 1.77 -6.14
C ASN A 49 -12.91 3.17 -5.98
N VAL A 50 -12.03 4.18 -6.04
CA VAL A 50 -12.39 5.60 -6.00
C VAL A 50 -12.25 6.16 -7.41
N PRO A 51 -13.29 6.80 -7.99
CA PRO A 51 -13.21 7.38 -9.31
C PRO A 51 -12.26 8.59 -9.33
N PRO A 52 -11.57 8.84 -10.46
CA PRO A 52 -10.75 10.03 -10.62
C PRO A 52 -11.63 11.29 -10.58
N SER A 53 -11.08 12.39 -10.06
CA SER A 53 -11.75 13.68 -10.10
C SER A 53 -11.58 14.35 -11.46
N ASN A 54 -12.47 15.30 -11.78
CA ASN A 54 -12.35 16.15 -12.98
C ASN A 54 -11.33 17.28 -12.81
N MET A 55 -10.42 17.18 -11.84
CA MET A 55 -9.38 18.19 -11.63
C MET A 55 -8.39 18.16 -12.79
N GLU A 56 -8.08 19.34 -13.34
CA GLU A 56 -7.11 19.46 -14.42
C GLU A 56 -5.71 19.01 -13.97
N ASN A 57 -5.09 18.14 -14.77
CA ASN A 57 -3.73 17.70 -14.54
C ASN A 57 -2.73 18.75 -15.03
N GLN A 58 -2.11 19.47 -14.09
CA GLN A 58 -1.08 20.49 -14.40
C GLN A 58 0.32 19.90 -14.62
N ASN A 59 0.49 18.58 -14.54
CA ASN A 59 1.77 17.92 -14.77
C ASN A 59 2.02 17.75 -16.28
N SER A 60 2.77 18.67 -16.87
CA SER A 60 3.11 18.57 -18.30
C SER A 60 4.09 17.41 -18.55
N PRO A 61 3.98 16.66 -19.65
CA PRO A 61 4.92 15.58 -19.97
C PRO A 61 6.37 16.03 -20.04
N LYS A 62 6.61 17.26 -20.51
CA LYS A 62 7.94 17.86 -20.62
C LYS A 62 8.58 18.11 -19.25
N ASP A 63 7.81 18.56 -18.26
CA ASP A 63 8.32 18.80 -16.90
C ASP A 63 8.61 17.49 -16.18
N LEU A 64 7.72 16.49 -16.34
CA LEU A 64 7.94 15.14 -15.79
C LEU A 64 9.21 14.50 -16.34
N GLU A 65 9.42 14.57 -17.66
CA GLU A 65 10.65 14.11 -18.34
C GLU A 65 11.89 14.81 -17.78
N LYS A 66 11.84 16.14 -17.62
CA LYS A 66 12.95 16.92 -17.08
C LYS A 66 13.32 16.50 -15.65
N ILE A 67 12.33 16.32 -14.78
CA ILE A 67 12.54 15.89 -13.39
C ILE A 67 13.10 14.47 -13.35
N LYS A 68 12.50 13.54 -14.11
CA LYS A 68 12.96 12.15 -14.23
C LYS A 68 14.43 12.08 -14.65
N ASN A 69 14.80 12.79 -15.71
CA ASN A 69 16.18 12.79 -16.22
C ASN A 69 17.16 13.39 -15.20
N ASN A 70 16.75 14.43 -14.45
CA ASN A 70 17.59 14.97 -13.38
C ASN A 70 17.80 13.97 -12.23
N ILE A 71 16.76 13.23 -11.84
CA ILE A 71 16.86 12.19 -10.81
C ILE A 71 17.79 11.06 -11.28
N LEU A 72 17.62 10.59 -12.53
CA LEU A 72 18.47 9.53 -13.09
C LEU A 72 19.94 9.93 -13.20
N ASP A 73 20.23 11.18 -13.59
CA ASP A 73 21.60 11.71 -13.62
C ASP A 73 22.21 11.87 -12.21
N ARG A 74 21.40 12.14 -11.18
CA ARG A 74 21.89 12.11 -9.79
C ARG A 74 22.17 10.69 -9.33
N LEU A 75 21.27 9.75 -9.61
CA LEU A 75 21.43 8.34 -9.25
C LEU A 75 22.63 7.70 -9.94
N SER A 76 22.93 8.06 -11.19
CA SER A 76 24.09 7.52 -11.93
C SER A 76 25.45 7.92 -11.34
N ARG A 77 25.49 9.00 -10.56
CA ARG A 77 26.70 9.49 -9.89
C ARG A 77 26.91 8.89 -8.51
N ILE A 78 25.91 8.17 -7.97
CA ILE A 78 26.06 7.45 -6.71
C ILE A 78 26.96 6.25 -6.98
N GLU A 79 28.10 6.19 -6.30
CA GLU A 79 28.98 5.03 -6.35
C GLU A 79 28.22 3.79 -5.87
N SER A 80 28.21 2.73 -6.67
CA SER A 80 27.65 1.46 -6.24
C SER A 80 28.53 0.91 -5.12
N VAL A 81 27.97 0.77 -3.92
CA VAL A 81 28.67 0.16 -2.78
C VAL A 81 28.14 -1.27 -2.60
N PRO A 82 28.74 -2.28 -3.25
CA PRO A 82 28.25 -3.66 -3.23
C PRO A 82 28.47 -4.38 -1.89
N SER A 83 29.09 -3.74 -0.90
CA SER A 83 29.48 -4.33 0.38
C SER A 83 28.37 -4.36 1.44
N ALA A 84 27.16 -3.86 1.14
CA ALA A 84 25.98 -4.23 1.90
C ALA A 84 25.46 -5.58 1.36
N PRO A 85 25.65 -6.71 2.06
CA PRO A 85 25.13 -7.99 1.59
C PRO A 85 23.61 -7.87 1.40
N PHE A 86 23.15 -8.16 0.18
CA PHE A 86 21.74 -8.43 -0.07
C PHE A 86 21.39 -9.66 0.75
N GLN A 87 20.66 -9.46 1.86
CA GLN A 87 20.10 -10.58 2.58
C GLN A 87 18.85 -11.03 1.82
N ASP A 88 19.02 -12.05 0.99
CA ASP A 88 17.89 -12.81 0.48
C ASP A 88 17.02 -13.21 1.67
N ARG A 89 15.72 -12.95 1.52
CA ARG A 89 14.69 -13.20 2.51
C ARG A 89 14.92 -14.59 3.13
N LEU A 90 15.16 -14.64 4.44
CA LEU A 90 15.29 -15.92 5.15
C LEU A 90 14.05 -16.78 4.80
N PRO A 91 14.21 -18.10 4.59
CA PRO A 91 13.09 -18.99 4.35
C PRO A 91 12.03 -18.78 5.44
N ASN A 92 10.75 -18.82 5.05
CA ASN A 92 9.60 -18.57 5.93
C ASN A 92 9.86 -19.15 7.31
N ARG A 93 9.98 -18.28 8.32
CA ARG A 93 10.03 -18.70 9.71
C ARG A 93 8.67 -19.33 10.01
N GLU A 94 8.65 -20.65 10.18
CA GLU A 94 7.49 -21.34 10.75
C GLU A 94 7.24 -20.71 12.12
N ILE A 95 6.17 -19.95 12.23
CA ILE A 95 5.70 -19.40 13.49
C ILE A 95 5.18 -20.62 14.25
N PRO A 96 5.77 -20.99 15.41
CA PRO A 96 5.17 -22.03 16.24
C PRO A 96 3.74 -21.61 16.55
N GLU A 97 2.75 -22.49 16.31
CA GLU A 97 1.39 -22.27 16.78
C GLU A 97 1.46 -21.84 18.25
N ALA A 98 1.05 -20.60 18.52
CA ALA A 98 0.88 -20.16 19.89
C ALA A 98 -0.15 -21.10 20.50
N ALA A 99 0.22 -21.77 21.59
CA ALA A 99 -0.74 -22.56 22.34
C ALA A 99 -1.94 -21.65 22.64
N GLU A 100 -3.13 -22.09 22.24
CA GLU A 100 -4.37 -21.42 22.64
C GLU A 100 -4.41 -21.42 24.17
N GLU A 101 -4.12 -20.27 24.79
CA GLU A 101 -4.38 -20.10 26.21
C GLU A 101 -5.90 -20.05 26.38
N ASP A 102 -6.45 -21.09 27.02
CA ASP A 102 -7.85 -21.19 27.37
C ASP A 102 -8.24 -20.04 28.30
N MET A 103 -8.82 -18.99 27.72
CA MET A 103 -9.20 -17.75 28.39
C MET A 103 -10.43 -17.90 29.30
N ASP A 104 -11.03 -19.09 29.40
CA ASP A 104 -12.22 -19.35 30.22
C ASP A 104 -11.92 -19.80 31.65
N GLN A 105 -10.66 -19.74 32.10
CA GLN A 105 -10.30 -19.86 33.52
C GLN A 105 -9.89 -18.53 34.14
N ARG A 106 -10.89 -17.71 34.51
CA ARG A 106 -10.85 -16.84 35.72
C ARG A 106 -12.24 -16.33 36.12
#